data_AF-A0A2C9JTX6-F1
#
_entry.id   AF-A0A2C9JTX6-F1
#
_cell.length_a   1.000
_cell.length_b   1.000
_cell.length_c   1.000
_cell.angle_alpha   90.00
_cell.angle_beta   90.00
_cell.angle_gamma   90.00
#
_symmetry.space_group_name_H-M   'P 1'
#
loop_
_entity.id
_entity.type
_entity.pdbx_description
1 polymer ?
#
loop_
_entity_poly.entity_id
_entity_poly.type
_entity_poly.pdbx_seq_one_letter_code
_entity_poly.pdbx_strand_id
1 'polypeptide(L)'
;MAIRIIVSVLLASCVTSYRIYQKRIPNGDSVPHPCKANNVWEGVGHFNDEGAGFRNVFGEDFEKEGKIWTEALCRKDSDGDGLTNGQELGDPECVWKENTLPSRHVNITHPGICDPWNSPNCLSKNTSHSRYYNQEEWMKEMCKQRDFICPGINETDVHTVNFTIAPGTRVPAKETIYMCQYFDFRKMAPQDEYHLIAVKPIQDNKYVIHHMKLFACTDDSVSFNQEPFLCGAHPSPSCTTELSVWSVGLTGDCYHAMTGITIGNKGFKTFAISVHWNNPDIRSDWIDSSGMMAYFTNKKRPHEAGTYSLGPWQFLLPPRQPSVSITSTCPSQCTRKIIKNYMNVTSAWNHMHLAGKQMSIKIVRNKTEVLYLTNEMTYNYDSPELMLYSENPFQILPGDEIITKCTYSTSKRNSATIAGQSTFDEMCTGFLIYYPKENVENLDCFTYGPDVNRCDMSTYQGCSNLFNYSNTEWLNSTQMYRDLVSNCRRYGPCFKECLDSILRLKNSNPCLNGEIFDYIKQHMWYSSVIGQELLSLFSSCAVEVYKALENTNTASTNTATAPTPNKDTAGNNLGTTTKPLVLTFYLVIAFVFSIFIHMSS
;
A
#
# COMPACT_ATOMS: atom_id res chain seq x y z
N MET A 1 -31.39 10.52 12.53
CA MET A 1 -31.49 9.26 13.29
C MET A 1 -31.86 8.14 12.32
N ALA A 2 -30.89 7.37 11.85
CA ALA A 2 -31.06 6.05 11.21
C ALA A 2 -29.66 5.46 11.02
N ILE A 3 -29.23 4.68 12.01
CA ILE A 3 -28.02 3.87 11.99
C ILE A 3 -28.28 2.71 11.02
N ARG A 4 -27.46 2.56 9.97
CA ARG A 4 -27.42 1.33 9.17
C ARG A 4 -26.13 0.60 9.47
N ILE A 5 -26.25 -0.39 10.36
CA ILE A 5 -25.30 -1.46 10.58
C ILE A 5 -25.29 -2.31 9.30
N ILE A 6 -24.17 -2.36 8.59
CA ILE A 6 -23.91 -3.39 7.59
C ILE A 6 -22.99 -4.41 8.25
N VAL A 7 -23.58 -5.55 8.61
CA VAL A 7 -22.84 -6.76 8.96
C VAL A 7 -22.35 -7.36 7.64
N SER A 8 -21.06 -7.21 7.36
CA SER A 8 -20.37 -7.98 6.33
C SER A 8 -19.59 -9.09 7.01
N VAL A 9 -20.23 -10.26 7.15
CA VAL A 9 -19.54 -11.54 7.30
C VAL A 9 -19.16 -11.98 5.89
N LEU A 10 -17.88 -12.22 5.61
CA LEU A 10 -17.36 -13.21 4.64
C LEU A 10 -15.82 -13.15 4.56
N LEU A 11 -15.20 -14.27 4.98
CA LEU A 11 -13.98 -14.88 4.46
C LEU A 11 -12.71 -14.02 4.39
N ALA A 12 -12.06 -13.87 5.54
CA ALA A 12 -10.63 -13.62 5.62
C ALA A 12 -9.87 -14.87 5.16
N SER A 13 -9.44 -14.88 3.91
CA SER A 13 -8.27 -15.65 3.49
C SER A 13 -7.19 -14.63 3.15
N CYS A 14 -6.68 -13.98 4.19
CA CYS A 14 -5.43 -13.25 4.08
C CYS A 14 -4.29 -14.27 4.17
N VAL A 15 -3.34 -14.12 3.25
CA VAL A 15 -2.03 -14.75 3.37
C VAL A 15 -1.37 -14.09 4.56
N THR A 16 -0.88 -14.92 5.47
CA THR A 16 -0.57 -14.48 6.82
C THR A 16 0.79 -15.00 7.24
N SER A 17 1.63 -14.10 7.73
CA SER A 17 2.84 -14.44 8.46
C SER A 17 2.45 -14.56 9.93
N TYR A 18 2.30 -15.78 10.42
CA TYR A 18 1.99 -16.04 11.82
C TYR A 18 3.07 -16.92 12.43
N ARG A 19 3.68 -16.47 13.54
CA ARG A 19 4.56 -17.33 14.33
C ARG A 19 3.87 -18.59 14.83
N ILE A 20 2.54 -18.61 14.91
CA ILE A 20 1.80 -19.82 15.27
C ILE A 20 2.06 -21.00 14.32
N TYR A 21 2.42 -20.75 13.06
CA TYR A 21 2.72 -21.81 12.10
C TYR A 21 3.98 -22.60 12.45
N GLN A 22 4.90 -22.02 13.23
CA GLN A 22 6.04 -22.77 13.77
C GLN A 22 5.58 -23.96 14.62
N LYS A 23 4.44 -23.84 15.33
CA LYS A 23 3.88 -24.94 16.13
C LYS A 23 3.21 -26.03 15.28
N ARG A 24 2.98 -25.77 14.00
CA ARG A 24 2.32 -26.68 13.05
C ARG A 24 3.31 -27.49 12.22
N ILE A 25 4.61 -27.35 12.47
CA ILE A 25 5.67 -28.15 11.84
C ILE A 25 6.62 -28.71 12.92
N PRO A 26 7.24 -29.89 12.71
CA PRO A 26 8.19 -30.46 13.66
C PRO A 26 9.39 -29.52 13.88
N ASN A 27 9.80 -29.32 15.14
CA ASN A 27 10.93 -28.44 15.51
C ASN A 27 10.89 -27.01 14.92
N GLY A 28 9.71 -26.49 14.55
CA GLY A 28 9.60 -25.21 13.83
C GLY A 28 10.12 -23.97 14.57
N ASP A 29 10.30 -24.06 15.89
CA ASP A 29 10.89 -23.03 16.75
C ASP A 29 12.40 -23.19 16.96
N SER A 30 12.98 -24.27 16.43
CA SER A 30 14.34 -24.74 16.74
C SER A 30 15.20 -24.99 15.49
N VAL A 31 14.68 -24.67 14.30
CA VAL A 31 15.41 -24.83 13.03
C VAL A 31 16.67 -23.96 13.05
N PRO A 32 17.88 -24.53 12.89
CA PRO A 32 19.11 -23.78 13.03
C PRO A 32 19.33 -22.82 11.86
N HIS A 33 19.90 -21.66 12.14
CA HIS A 33 20.38 -20.76 11.09
C HIS A 33 21.65 -21.34 10.44
N PRO A 34 21.71 -21.53 9.11
CA PRO A 34 22.82 -22.28 8.47
C PRO A 34 24.23 -21.70 8.66
N CYS A 35 24.34 -20.39 8.92
CA CYS A 35 25.61 -19.66 9.00
C CYS A 35 25.78 -18.77 10.23
N LYS A 36 24.74 -18.63 11.08
CA LYS A 36 24.82 -17.90 12.36
C LYS A 36 24.76 -18.92 13.50
N ALA A 37 25.92 -19.31 14.01
CA ALA A 37 26.00 -20.24 15.12
C ALA A 37 25.12 -19.79 16.31
N ASN A 38 24.42 -20.74 16.93
CA ASN A 38 23.49 -20.52 18.05
C ASN A 38 22.27 -19.63 17.75
N ASN A 39 21.99 -19.33 16.49
CA ASN A 39 20.76 -18.64 16.08
C ASN A 39 19.80 -19.64 15.42
N VAL A 40 18.50 -19.36 15.54
CA VAL A 40 17.44 -20.13 14.87
C VAL A 40 16.85 -19.32 13.73
N TRP A 41 16.36 -20.01 12.71
CA TRP A 41 15.58 -19.44 11.64
C TRP A 41 14.11 -19.47 12.03
N GLU A 42 13.62 -18.39 12.64
CA GLU A 42 12.24 -18.30 13.14
C GLU A 42 11.22 -18.35 11.96
N GLY A 43 11.53 -17.72 10.84
CA GLY A 43 10.69 -17.70 9.65
C GLY A 43 10.88 -18.91 8.72
N VAL A 44 10.74 -20.16 9.18
CA VAL A 44 11.11 -21.37 8.41
C VAL A 44 10.52 -21.41 6.99
N GLY A 45 9.29 -20.93 6.80
CA GLY A 45 8.64 -20.86 5.49
C GLY A 45 9.00 -19.61 4.66
N HIS A 46 9.93 -18.77 5.09
CA HIS A 46 10.21 -17.47 4.51
C HIS A 46 11.69 -17.30 4.12
N PHE A 47 11.93 -16.39 3.19
CA PHE A 47 13.28 -15.94 2.84
C PHE A 47 13.94 -15.13 3.97
N ASN A 48 13.13 -14.49 4.83
CA ASN A 48 13.59 -13.75 5.99
C ASN A 48 13.63 -14.68 7.22
N ASP A 49 14.77 -14.73 7.91
CA ASP A 49 15.00 -15.55 9.11
C ASP A 49 14.11 -15.19 10.31
N GLU A 50 13.59 -13.96 10.41
CA GLU A 50 12.59 -13.59 11.43
C GLU A 50 11.13 -13.86 11.00
N GLY A 51 10.93 -14.26 9.75
CA GLY A 51 9.62 -14.37 9.10
C GLY A 51 9.22 -13.14 8.29
N ALA A 52 7.95 -13.10 7.89
CA ALA A 52 7.36 -12.12 6.97
C ALA A 52 7.90 -12.18 5.53
N GLY A 53 7.21 -11.45 4.64
CA GLY A 53 7.58 -11.34 3.24
C GLY A 53 7.44 -12.60 2.41
N PHE A 54 8.29 -12.73 1.38
CA PHE A 54 8.23 -13.85 0.43
C PHE A 54 8.44 -15.19 1.14
N ARG A 55 7.61 -16.17 0.77
CA ARG A 55 7.80 -17.56 1.19
C ARG A 55 8.96 -18.16 0.41
N ASN A 56 9.79 -18.95 1.06
CA ASN A 56 10.72 -19.83 0.36
C ASN A 56 9.97 -21.06 -0.19
N VAL A 57 10.69 -21.94 -0.88
CA VAL A 57 10.11 -23.14 -1.51
C VAL A 57 9.36 -24.05 -0.53
N PHE A 58 9.87 -24.22 0.69
CA PHE A 58 9.17 -24.97 1.75
C PHE A 58 7.88 -24.26 2.19
N GLY A 59 7.91 -22.94 2.37
CA GLY A 59 6.73 -22.17 2.73
C GLY A 59 5.65 -22.18 1.65
N GLU A 60 6.03 -22.17 0.38
CA GLU A 60 5.11 -22.34 -0.76
C GLU A 60 4.44 -23.72 -0.74
N ASP A 61 5.20 -24.77 -0.43
CA ASP A 61 4.69 -26.13 -0.30
C ASP A 61 3.78 -26.31 0.91
N PHE A 62 4.17 -25.73 2.06
CA PHE A 62 3.34 -25.71 3.25
C PHE A 62 2.02 -24.98 3.00
N GLU A 63 2.04 -23.85 2.28
CA GLU A 63 0.82 -23.14 1.86
C GLU A 63 -0.06 -24.03 0.96
N LYS A 64 0.55 -24.73 0.00
CA LYS A 64 -0.16 -25.62 -0.94
C LYS A 64 -0.87 -26.78 -0.22
N GLU A 65 -0.30 -27.26 0.88
CA GLU A 65 -0.85 -28.29 1.76
C GLU A 65 -1.85 -27.72 2.79
N GLY A 66 -2.26 -26.46 2.64
CA GLY A 66 -3.24 -25.83 3.52
C GLY A 66 -2.68 -25.41 4.87
N LYS A 67 -1.36 -25.26 4.98
CA LYS A 67 -0.61 -24.92 6.21
C LYS A 67 -0.76 -25.98 7.30
N ILE A 68 -0.74 -27.24 6.88
CA ILE A 68 -0.84 -28.44 7.71
C ILE A 68 0.36 -29.33 7.42
N TRP A 69 0.95 -29.94 8.47
CA TRP A 69 1.97 -30.98 8.31
C TRP A 69 1.34 -32.28 7.82
N THR A 70 1.24 -32.42 6.50
CA THR A 70 0.74 -33.64 5.84
C THR A 70 1.89 -34.62 5.60
N GLU A 71 1.56 -35.90 5.44
CA GLU A 71 2.55 -36.90 5.01
C GLU A 71 3.17 -36.53 3.66
N ALA A 72 2.37 -35.96 2.74
CA ALA A 72 2.85 -35.48 1.46
C ALA A 72 3.91 -34.38 1.61
N LEU A 73 3.67 -33.39 2.48
CA LEU A 73 4.67 -32.35 2.78
C LEU A 73 5.92 -32.95 3.43
N CYS A 74 5.75 -33.82 4.41
CA CYS A 74 6.84 -34.43 5.16
C CYS A 74 7.76 -35.29 4.26
N ARG A 75 7.20 -36.00 3.30
CA ARG A 75 7.93 -36.83 2.32
C ARG A 75 8.51 -36.03 1.16
N LYS A 76 8.14 -34.76 1.00
CA LYS A 76 8.68 -33.91 -0.05
C LYS A 76 10.07 -33.42 0.31
N ASP A 77 10.94 -33.34 -0.69
CA ASP A 77 12.21 -32.60 -0.64
C ASP A 77 11.94 -31.23 -1.28
N SER A 78 11.71 -30.20 -0.44
CA SER A 78 11.24 -28.90 -0.92
C SER A 78 12.36 -28.07 -1.54
N ASP A 79 13.58 -28.12 -0.99
CA ASP A 79 14.72 -27.38 -1.52
C ASP A 79 15.60 -28.17 -2.49
N GLY A 80 15.39 -29.49 -2.60
CA GLY A 80 15.98 -30.39 -3.57
C GLY A 80 17.38 -30.89 -3.20
N ASP A 81 17.79 -30.83 -1.93
CA ASP A 81 19.14 -31.21 -1.50
C ASP A 81 19.33 -32.73 -1.29
N GLY A 82 18.25 -33.49 -1.44
CA GLY A 82 18.22 -34.95 -1.29
C GLY A 82 17.68 -35.44 0.04
N LEU A 83 17.30 -34.54 0.96
CA LEU A 83 16.60 -34.86 2.20
C LEU A 83 15.11 -34.49 2.09
N THR A 84 14.24 -35.28 2.72
CA THR A 84 12.83 -34.88 2.84
C THR A 84 12.66 -33.88 3.99
N ASN A 85 11.65 -33.02 3.89
CA ASN A 85 11.28 -32.07 4.94
C ASN A 85 11.17 -32.74 6.32
N GLY A 86 10.63 -33.96 6.37
CA GLY A 86 10.57 -34.78 7.59
C GLY A 86 11.93 -35.22 8.10
N GLN A 87 12.84 -35.66 7.22
CA GLN A 87 14.21 -35.96 7.63
C GLN A 87 14.86 -34.73 8.23
N GLU A 88 14.74 -33.59 7.58
CA GLU A 88 15.35 -32.33 8.00
C GLU A 88 14.77 -31.79 9.31
N LEU A 89 13.44 -31.76 9.45
CA LEU A 89 12.74 -31.22 10.62
C LEU A 89 12.60 -32.23 11.77
N GLY A 90 13.12 -33.46 11.65
CA GLY A 90 13.15 -34.43 12.75
C GLY A 90 11.92 -35.34 12.88
N ASP A 91 11.16 -35.49 11.79
CA ASP A 91 10.08 -36.45 11.57
C ASP A 91 10.32 -37.34 10.32
N PRO A 92 11.42 -38.12 10.26
CA PRO A 92 11.77 -38.93 9.08
C PRO A 92 10.72 -39.99 8.73
N GLU A 93 9.91 -40.42 9.70
CA GLU A 93 8.84 -41.41 9.48
C GLU A 93 7.49 -40.78 9.16
N CYS A 94 7.38 -39.45 9.16
CA CYS A 94 6.14 -38.71 8.89
C CYS A 94 4.98 -39.09 9.81
N VAL A 95 5.27 -39.24 11.09
CA VAL A 95 4.31 -39.66 12.13
C VAL A 95 4.00 -38.55 13.14
N TRP A 96 4.73 -37.43 13.08
CA TRP A 96 4.53 -36.31 13.99
C TRP A 96 3.14 -35.70 13.84
N LYS A 97 2.59 -35.24 14.97
CA LYS A 97 1.32 -34.50 15.02
C LYS A 97 1.50 -33.22 15.82
N GLU A 98 0.70 -32.21 15.50
CA GLU A 98 0.70 -30.94 16.21
C GLU A 98 0.63 -31.14 17.73
N ASN A 99 1.49 -30.44 18.47
CA ASN A 99 1.65 -30.54 19.93
C ASN A 99 2.21 -31.90 20.45
N THR A 100 2.82 -32.72 19.60
CA THR A 100 3.62 -33.90 20.03
C THR A 100 5.11 -33.63 19.89
N LEU A 101 5.96 -34.47 20.49
CA LEU A 101 7.42 -34.36 20.33
C LEU A 101 7.86 -35.01 19.00
N PRO A 102 8.64 -34.30 18.16
CA PRO A 102 9.36 -34.92 17.05
C PRO A 102 10.24 -36.08 17.50
N SER A 103 10.47 -37.04 16.60
CA SER A 103 11.33 -38.19 16.89
C SER A 103 12.82 -37.83 17.07
N ARG A 104 13.23 -36.66 16.56
CA ARG A 104 14.61 -36.17 16.57
C ARG A 104 14.64 -34.65 16.70
N HIS A 105 15.59 -34.14 17.48
CA HIS A 105 15.74 -32.68 17.75
C HIS A 105 17.16 -32.15 17.45
N VAL A 106 18.07 -33.01 17.03
CA VAL A 106 19.48 -32.69 16.79
C VAL A 106 19.87 -33.05 15.37
N ASN A 107 20.89 -32.39 14.82
CA ASN A 107 21.31 -32.51 13.42
C ASN A 107 20.15 -32.29 12.42
N ILE A 108 19.20 -31.42 12.79
CA ILE A 108 18.14 -30.95 11.91
C ILE A 108 18.68 -29.84 11.00
N THR A 109 18.10 -29.71 9.82
CA THR A 109 18.46 -28.70 8.81
C THR A 109 17.23 -27.89 8.43
N HIS A 110 17.38 -26.94 7.50
CA HIS A 110 16.33 -26.02 7.13
C HIS A 110 15.67 -26.47 5.81
N PRO A 111 14.37 -26.84 5.79
CA PRO A 111 13.73 -27.54 4.66
C PRO A 111 13.49 -26.71 3.39
N GLY A 112 13.80 -25.42 3.47
CA GLY A 112 13.75 -24.48 2.34
C GLY A 112 15.11 -23.93 1.92
N ILE A 113 16.22 -24.43 2.49
CA ILE A 113 17.59 -23.97 2.19
C ILE A 113 18.44 -25.22 1.96
N CYS A 114 18.82 -25.43 0.71
CA CYS A 114 19.64 -26.58 0.32
C CYS A 114 20.89 -26.68 1.19
N ASP A 115 21.15 -27.83 1.79
CA ASP A 115 22.28 -28.09 2.68
C ASP A 115 23.28 -29.11 2.08
N PRO A 116 24.61 -29.00 2.31
CA PRO A 116 25.33 -27.89 2.94
C PRO A 116 25.14 -26.58 2.18
N TRP A 117 24.68 -25.55 2.89
CA TRP A 117 24.25 -24.28 2.28
C TRP A 117 25.31 -23.58 1.43
N ASN A 118 26.59 -23.80 1.76
CA ASN A 118 27.75 -23.22 1.09
C ASN A 118 28.39 -24.15 0.03
N SER A 119 27.75 -25.27 -0.30
CA SER A 119 28.22 -26.15 -1.37
C SER A 119 28.00 -25.52 -2.74
N PRO A 120 28.87 -25.77 -3.74
CA PRO A 120 28.69 -25.22 -5.09
C PRO A 120 27.33 -25.55 -5.72
N ASN A 121 26.80 -26.75 -5.46
CA ASN A 121 25.49 -27.17 -5.94
C ASN A 121 24.38 -26.31 -5.33
N CYS A 122 24.38 -26.12 -4.00
CA CYS A 122 23.36 -25.33 -3.32
C CYS A 122 23.44 -23.85 -3.68
N LEU A 123 24.64 -23.25 -3.70
CA LEU A 123 24.82 -21.84 -4.05
C LEU A 123 24.27 -21.48 -5.43
N SER A 124 24.36 -22.40 -6.40
CA SER A 124 23.85 -22.22 -7.76
C SER A 124 22.34 -22.42 -7.94
N LYS A 125 21.63 -22.91 -6.91
CA LYS A 125 20.19 -23.17 -7.02
C LYS A 125 19.41 -21.87 -7.15
N ASN A 126 18.57 -21.81 -8.17
CA ASN A 126 17.69 -20.68 -8.39
C ASN A 126 16.64 -20.58 -7.27
N THR A 127 16.28 -19.37 -6.88
CA THR A 127 15.21 -19.14 -5.91
C THR A 127 13.94 -18.62 -6.58
N SER A 128 12.80 -18.72 -5.88
CA SER A 128 11.54 -18.09 -6.31
C SER A 128 11.48 -16.59 -5.99
N HIS A 129 12.49 -16.02 -5.33
CA HIS A 129 12.53 -14.61 -4.97
C HIS A 129 12.91 -13.73 -6.16
N SER A 130 12.26 -12.59 -6.25
CA SER A 130 12.55 -11.52 -7.21
C SER A 130 13.92 -10.82 -7.09
N ARG A 131 14.56 -10.88 -5.91
CA ARG A 131 15.80 -10.16 -5.58
C ARG A 131 17.00 -11.08 -5.53
N TYR A 132 16.80 -12.33 -5.13
CA TYR A 132 17.84 -13.33 -5.03
C TYR A 132 17.66 -14.31 -6.17
N TYR A 133 18.45 -14.18 -7.22
CA TYR A 133 18.35 -15.09 -8.35
C TYR A 133 18.67 -16.53 -7.92
N ASN A 134 19.63 -16.67 -7.01
CA ASN A 134 20.09 -17.95 -6.48
C ASN A 134 20.32 -17.93 -4.95
N GLN A 135 20.59 -19.10 -4.37
CA GLN A 135 20.81 -19.24 -2.93
C GLN A 135 22.05 -18.48 -2.45
N GLU A 136 23.09 -18.32 -3.28
CA GLU A 136 24.27 -17.53 -2.93
C GLU A 136 23.90 -16.08 -2.56
N GLU A 137 23.11 -15.40 -3.41
CA GLU A 137 22.67 -14.03 -3.16
C GLU A 137 21.77 -13.95 -1.91
N TRP A 138 20.86 -14.91 -1.74
CA TRP A 138 19.98 -14.98 -0.58
C TRP A 138 20.77 -15.14 0.72
N MET A 139 21.65 -16.14 0.78
CA MET A 139 22.43 -16.44 1.99
C MET A 139 23.47 -15.36 2.27
N LYS A 140 24.02 -14.70 1.24
CA LYS A 140 24.91 -13.55 1.44
C LYS A 140 24.23 -12.43 2.23
N GLU A 141 22.93 -12.20 2.05
CA GLU A 141 22.19 -11.23 2.85
C GLU A 141 21.80 -11.79 4.22
N MET A 142 21.27 -13.02 4.28
CA MET A 142 20.79 -13.59 5.56
C MET A 142 21.92 -13.92 6.53
N CYS A 143 23.13 -14.21 6.05
CA CYS A 143 24.30 -14.46 6.88
C CYS A 143 24.95 -13.17 7.43
N LYS A 144 24.54 -11.98 6.98
CA LYS A 144 24.98 -10.73 7.61
C LYS A 144 24.40 -10.64 9.02
N GLN A 145 25.19 -10.08 9.94
CA GLN A 145 24.65 -9.70 11.25
C GLN A 145 23.60 -8.62 11.04
N ARG A 146 22.39 -8.85 11.55
CA ARG A 146 21.30 -7.87 11.51
C ARG A 146 21.40 -6.96 12.71
N ASP A 147 22.51 -6.23 12.78
CA ASP A 147 22.70 -5.27 13.85
C ASP A 147 21.83 -4.05 13.57
N PHE A 148 21.16 -3.55 14.61
CA PHE A 148 20.59 -2.21 14.56
C PHE A 148 21.73 -1.19 14.56
N ILE A 149 22.21 -0.84 13.37
CA ILE A 149 23.32 0.09 13.19
C ILE A 149 22.80 1.51 13.37
N CYS A 150 22.97 2.03 14.59
CA CYS A 150 22.68 3.42 14.87
C CYS A 150 23.74 4.03 15.79
N PRO A 151 24.83 4.59 15.22
CA PRO A 151 25.94 5.11 16.01
C PRO A 151 25.52 6.10 17.08
N GLY A 152 24.47 6.89 16.78
CA GLY A 152 23.94 7.93 17.66
C GLY A 152 23.43 7.41 19.01
N ILE A 153 23.04 6.14 19.14
CA ILE A 153 22.50 5.61 20.41
C ILE A 153 23.58 5.38 21.49
N ASN A 154 24.85 5.30 21.08
CA ASN A 154 25.98 5.08 21.98
C ASN A 154 26.63 6.39 22.45
N GLU A 155 26.07 7.55 22.09
CA GLU A 155 26.52 8.85 22.57
C GLU A 155 26.19 9.02 24.07
N THR A 156 27.03 9.72 24.82
CA THR A 156 26.98 9.77 26.30
C THR A 156 25.79 10.51 26.88
N ASP A 157 25.14 11.34 26.07
CA ASP A 157 24.03 12.23 26.38
C ASP A 157 22.68 11.71 25.84
N VAL A 158 22.64 10.42 25.47
CA VAL A 158 21.43 9.77 24.98
C VAL A 158 20.60 9.26 26.14
N HIS A 159 19.31 9.56 26.08
CA HIS A 159 18.29 9.11 26.99
C HIS A 159 17.30 8.21 26.26
N THR A 160 16.60 7.37 27.02
CA THR A 160 15.61 6.44 26.48
C THR A 160 14.28 6.54 27.21
N VAL A 161 13.18 6.42 26.47
CA VAL A 161 11.83 6.22 27.02
C VAL A 161 11.11 5.10 26.29
N ASN A 162 10.25 4.38 27.01
CA ASN A 162 9.47 3.28 26.45
C ASN A 162 8.01 3.71 26.25
N PHE A 163 7.53 3.59 25.02
CA PHE A 163 6.14 3.74 24.62
C PHE A 163 5.53 2.34 24.43
N THR A 164 5.29 1.65 25.54
CA THR A 164 4.71 0.30 25.57
C THR A 164 3.25 0.35 25.99
N ILE A 165 2.43 -0.48 25.36
CA ILE A 165 1.07 -0.69 25.82
C ILE A 165 1.08 -1.17 27.28
N ALA A 166 0.01 -0.88 28.02
CA ALA A 166 -0.09 -1.17 29.44
C ALA A 166 0.27 -2.65 29.73
N PRO A 167 1.10 -2.94 30.75
CA PRO A 167 1.56 -4.30 31.02
C PRO A 167 0.41 -5.30 31.18
N GLY A 168 0.51 -6.42 30.47
CA GLY A 168 -0.49 -7.50 30.53
C GLY A 168 -1.82 -7.15 29.86
N THR A 169 -1.84 -6.23 28.89
CA THR A 169 -3.05 -5.91 28.15
C THR A 169 -3.56 -7.17 27.44
N ARG A 170 -4.85 -7.50 27.64
CA ARG A 170 -5.47 -8.67 27.01
C ARG A 170 -5.62 -8.45 25.50
N VAL A 171 -5.17 -9.42 24.72
CA VAL A 171 -5.41 -9.48 23.28
C VAL A 171 -6.84 -9.97 23.04
N PRO A 172 -7.72 -9.19 22.39
CA PRO A 172 -9.07 -9.63 22.12
C PRO A 172 -9.12 -10.84 21.19
N ALA A 173 -10.13 -11.68 21.39
CA ALA A 173 -10.46 -12.82 20.53
C ALA A 173 -11.09 -12.34 19.21
N LYS A 174 -10.29 -11.64 18.40
CA LYS A 174 -10.61 -11.17 17.05
C LYS A 174 -9.39 -11.40 16.17
N GLU A 175 -9.62 -11.75 14.91
CA GLU A 175 -8.54 -12.07 13.97
C GLU A 175 -7.54 -10.91 13.83
N THR A 176 -8.00 -9.68 13.62
CA THR A 176 -7.13 -8.50 13.48
C THR A 176 -7.66 -7.36 14.32
N ILE A 177 -6.78 -6.70 15.07
CA ILE A 177 -7.16 -5.54 15.88
C ILE A 177 -6.02 -4.55 16.08
N TYR A 178 -6.38 -3.26 16.12
CA TYR A 178 -5.48 -2.17 16.45
C TYR A 178 -5.80 -1.66 17.84
N MET A 179 -4.79 -1.64 18.69
CA MET A 179 -4.86 -1.17 20.06
C MET A 179 -3.92 0.01 20.22
N CYS A 180 -4.44 1.13 20.71
CA CYS A 180 -3.69 2.37 20.87
C CYS A 180 -3.57 2.78 22.33
N GLN A 181 -2.53 3.54 22.65
CA GLN A 181 -2.35 4.16 23.96
C GLN A 181 -1.59 5.48 23.84
N TYR A 182 -1.99 6.47 24.64
CA TYR A 182 -1.37 7.79 24.68
C TYR A 182 -0.31 7.91 25.78
N PHE A 183 0.70 8.74 25.51
CA PHE A 183 1.79 9.03 26.41
C PHE A 183 2.05 10.53 26.48
N ASP A 184 2.24 11.02 27.71
CA ASP A 184 2.63 12.40 27.98
C ASP A 184 4.14 12.44 28.24
N PHE A 185 4.90 12.86 27.24
CA PHE A 185 6.37 12.88 27.29
C PHE A 185 6.90 13.79 28.40
N ARG A 186 6.13 14.83 28.79
CA ARG A 186 6.49 15.76 29.89
C ARG A 186 6.57 15.06 31.24
N LYS A 187 5.92 13.88 31.38
CA LYS A 187 5.98 13.03 32.59
C LYS A 187 7.06 11.96 32.50
N MET A 188 7.60 11.70 31.31
CA MET A 188 8.53 10.60 31.03
C MET A 188 9.98 11.07 30.98
N ALA A 189 10.22 12.33 30.61
CA ALA A 189 11.54 12.93 30.54
C ALA A 189 11.54 14.32 31.20
N PRO A 190 12.69 14.82 31.67
CA PRO A 190 12.81 16.20 32.15
C PRO A 190 12.33 17.18 31.08
N GLN A 191 11.64 18.25 31.49
CA GLN A 191 11.12 19.27 30.58
C GLN A 191 12.25 20.10 29.98
N ASP A 192 12.81 19.61 28.89
CA ASP A 192 13.80 20.27 28.05
C ASP A 192 13.43 20.06 26.57
N GLU A 193 14.34 20.46 25.69
CA GLU A 193 14.22 20.34 24.24
C GLU A 193 15.23 19.31 23.72
N TYR A 194 14.73 18.25 23.08
CA TYR A 194 15.57 17.14 22.61
C TYR A 194 15.41 16.91 21.11
N HIS A 195 16.31 16.13 20.53
CA HIS A 195 16.10 15.45 19.25
C HIS A 195 15.88 13.97 19.47
N LEU A 196 14.78 13.44 18.93
CA LEU A 196 14.62 12.01 18.69
C LEU A 196 15.59 11.59 17.58
N ILE A 197 16.40 10.56 17.84
CA ILE A 197 17.47 10.10 16.93
C ILE A 197 17.35 8.62 16.56
N ALA A 198 16.60 7.83 17.33
CA ALA A 198 16.30 6.45 16.96
C ALA A 198 15.04 5.92 17.66
N VAL A 199 14.44 4.89 17.09
CA VAL A 199 13.33 4.13 17.68
C VAL A 199 13.57 2.64 17.46
N LYS A 200 13.45 1.83 18.51
CA LYS A 200 13.59 0.36 18.43
C LYS A 200 12.33 -0.34 18.91
N PRO A 201 11.97 -1.51 18.36
CA PRO A 201 10.85 -2.30 18.85
C PRO A 201 11.13 -2.90 20.24
N ILE A 202 10.09 -3.00 21.07
CA ILE A 202 10.01 -3.85 22.27
C ILE A 202 8.91 -4.86 22.01
N GLN A 203 9.26 -6.14 21.91
CA GLN A 203 8.33 -7.23 21.62
C GLN A 203 8.17 -8.12 22.86
N ASP A 204 6.99 -8.11 23.47
CA ASP A 204 6.59 -8.97 24.59
C ASP A 204 5.99 -10.27 24.06
N ASN A 205 4.86 -10.19 23.33
CA ASN A 205 4.21 -11.35 22.73
C ASN A 205 4.41 -11.44 21.22
N LYS A 206 5.55 -12.01 20.81
CA LYS A 206 5.90 -12.23 19.38
C LYS A 206 4.90 -13.10 18.59
N TYR A 207 3.98 -13.81 19.25
CA TYR A 207 2.97 -14.63 18.56
C TYR A 207 1.81 -13.83 17.99
N VAL A 208 1.55 -12.62 18.50
CA VAL A 208 0.42 -11.77 18.08
C VAL A 208 0.84 -10.50 17.37
N ILE A 209 2.00 -9.94 17.69
CA ILE A 209 2.40 -8.63 17.16
C ILE A 209 2.69 -8.78 15.67
N HIS A 210 1.95 -8.02 14.87
CA HIS A 210 2.16 -7.94 13.43
C HIS A 210 2.97 -6.70 13.03
N HIS A 211 2.57 -5.52 13.52
CA HIS A 211 3.34 -4.29 13.38
C HIS A 211 2.99 -3.30 14.49
N MET A 212 3.84 -2.28 14.66
CA MET A 212 3.66 -1.21 15.64
C MET A 212 3.96 0.14 14.98
N LYS A 213 3.28 1.20 15.40
CA LYS A 213 3.48 2.56 14.89
C LYS A 213 3.54 3.55 16.03
N LEU A 214 4.53 4.44 16.03
CA LEU A 214 4.67 5.53 16.98
C LEU A 214 4.25 6.84 16.32
N PHE A 215 3.27 7.51 16.91
CA PHE A 215 2.75 8.79 16.46
C PHE A 215 3.15 9.92 17.41
N ALA A 216 3.36 11.09 16.83
CA ALA A 216 3.34 12.37 17.53
C ALA A 216 2.01 13.09 17.30
N CYS A 217 1.55 13.81 18.32
CA CYS A 217 0.31 14.56 18.31
C CYS A 217 0.56 16.07 18.29
N THR A 218 -0.24 16.81 17.54
CA THR A 218 -0.15 18.27 17.42
C THR A 218 -0.92 19.03 18.50
N ASP A 219 -1.83 18.36 19.21
CA ASP A 219 -2.66 18.95 20.25
C ASP A 219 -2.20 18.53 21.65
N ASP A 220 -1.78 19.51 22.45
CA ASP A 220 -1.34 19.33 23.84
C ASP A 220 -2.52 19.24 24.84
N SER A 221 -3.74 19.55 24.40
CA SER A 221 -4.98 19.51 25.21
C SER A 221 -5.57 18.10 25.35
N VAL A 222 -4.89 17.12 24.77
CA VAL A 222 -5.21 15.70 24.75
C VAL A 222 -5.10 15.14 26.19
N SER A 223 -6.14 15.39 26.99
CA SER A 223 -6.44 14.74 28.28
C SER A 223 -7.08 13.39 28.00
N PHE A 224 -6.29 12.43 27.54
CA PHE A 224 -6.79 11.10 27.26
C PHE A 224 -6.37 10.17 28.38
N ASN A 225 -7.36 9.40 28.85
CA ASN A 225 -7.17 8.26 29.71
C ASN A 225 -5.96 7.47 29.17
N GLN A 226 -4.92 7.29 29.97
CA GLN A 226 -3.67 6.61 29.54
C GLN A 226 -3.87 5.10 29.38
N GLU A 227 -5.11 4.63 29.46
CA GLU A 227 -5.48 3.24 29.27
C GLU A 227 -5.51 2.87 27.78
N PRO A 228 -5.18 1.61 27.44
CA PRO A 228 -5.33 1.10 26.09
C PRO A 228 -6.77 1.22 25.56
N PHE A 229 -6.92 1.56 24.28
CA PHE A 229 -8.22 1.67 23.62
C PHE A 229 -8.17 1.19 22.17
N LEU A 230 -9.32 0.75 21.65
CA LEU A 230 -9.43 0.34 20.25
C LEU A 230 -9.36 1.56 19.33
N CYS A 231 -8.55 1.46 18.28
CA CYS A 231 -8.35 2.53 17.31
C CYS A 231 -8.45 2.01 15.87
N GLY A 232 -8.53 2.95 14.92
CA GLY A 232 -8.42 2.65 13.48
C GLY A 232 -6.98 2.79 13.00
N ALA A 233 -6.81 3.23 11.74
CA ALA A 233 -5.50 3.47 11.14
C ALA A 233 -4.64 4.50 11.91
N HIS A 234 -5.28 5.45 12.60
CA HIS A 234 -4.66 6.45 13.45
C HIS A 234 -5.32 6.48 14.85
N PRO A 235 -4.58 6.85 15.90
CA PRO A 235 -5.11 7.01 17.26
C PRO A 235 -6.20 8.08 17.36
N SER A 236 -6.02 9.22 16.66
CA SER A 236 -6.98 10.33 16.60
C SER A 236 -6.67 11.27 15.41
N PRO A 237 -7.56 12.22 15.07
CA PRO A 237 -7.28 13.26 14.08
C PRO A 237 -6.12 14.20 14.45
N SER A 238 -5.75 14.30 15.74
CA SER A 238 -4.63 15.13 16.20
C SER A 238 -3.29 14.37 16.26
N CYS A 239 -3.29 13.05 16.07
CA CYS A 239 -2.12 12.18 16.14
C CYS A 239 -1.89 11.47 14.80
N THR A 240 -1.58 12.25 13.78
CA THR A 240 -1.37 11.77 12.40
C THR A 240 0.10 11.80 11.98
N THR A 241 0.99 12.43 12.76
CA THR A 241 2.43 12.47 12.46
C THR A 241 3.05 11.15 12.87
N GLU A 242 3.27 10.26 11.91
CA GLU A 242 3.97 8.99 12.14
C GLU A 242 5.48 9.24 12.23
N LEU A 243 6.07 8.84 13.36
CA LEU A 243 7.51 8.99 13.61
C LEU A 243 8.27 7.72 13.25
N SER A 244 7.70 6.55 13.55
CA SER A 244 8.35 5.26 13.36
C SER A 244 7.31 4.18 13.08
N VAL A 245 7.67 3.25 12.21
CA VAL A 245 6.90 2.03 11.92
C VAL A 245 7.82 0.84 12.07
N TRP A 246 7.38 -0.14 12.84
CA TRP A 246 8.05 -1.42 12.93
C TRP A 246 7.12 -2.53 12.45
N SER A 247 7.65 -3.44 11.65
CA SER A 247 7.01 -4.69 11.26
C SER A 247 8.00 -5.83 11.48
N VAL A 248 7.51 -7.07 11.53
CA VAL A 248 8.34 -8.27 11.66
C VAL A 248 9.47 -8.26 10.62
N GLY A 249 10.71 -8.47 11.05
CA GLY A 249 11.90 -8.42 10.20
C GLY A 249 12.65 -7.08 10.18
N LEU A 250 12.10 -6.00 10.75
CA LEU A 250 12.79 -4.71 10.86
C LEU A 250 13.53 -4.59 12.21
N THR A 251 14.69 -3.93 12.22
CA THR A 251 15.51 -3.77 13.44
C THR A 251 15.21 -2.48 14.22
N GLY A 252 14.46 -1.55 13.62
CA GLY A 252 14.12 -0.23 14.15
C GLY A 252 14.48 0.88 13.17
N ASP A 253 14.20 2.12 13.56
CA ASP A 253 14.50 3.32 12.78
C ASP A 253 15.70 4.06 13.39
N CYS A 254 16.74 4.28 12.59
CA CYS A 254 17.83 5.18 12.93
C CYS A 254 17.75 6.41 12.04
N TYR A 255 17.54 7.59 12.64
CA TYR A 255 17.60 8.83 11.87
C TYR A 255 19.05 9.12 11.48
N HIS A 256 19.21 9.77 10.33
CA HIS A 256 20.52 10.13 9.79
C HIS A 256 21.32 10.97 10.80
N ALA A 257 22.65 10.84 10.84
CA ALA A 257 23.50 11.48 11.85
C ALA A 257 23.41 13.03 11.87
N MET A 258 22.91 13.62 10.77
CA MET A 258 22.69 15.06 10.62
C MET A 258 21.28 15.52 11.03
N THR A 259 20.40 14.60 11.40
CA THR A 259 18.97 14.89 11.58
C THR A 259 18.44 14.38 12.91
N GLY A 260 17.42 15.06 13.42
CA GLY A 260 16.57 14.55 14.46
C GLY A 260 15.19 15.18 14.36
N ILE A 261 14.25 14.70 15.18
CA ILE A 261 12.92 15.30 15.30
C ILE A 261 12.84 16.01 16.64
N THR A 262 12.49 17.29 16.64
CA THR A 262 12.36 18.03 17.90
C THR A 262 11.18 17.54 18.75
N ILE A 263 11.49 17.12 19.97
CA ILE A 263 10.55 16.64 21.00
C ILE A 263 10.75 17.39 22.32
N GLY A 264 9.74 17.39 23.19
CA GLY A 264 9.78 18.11 24.47
C GLY A 264 9.18 19.51 24.38
N ASN A 265 9.69 20.46 25.16
CA ASN A 265 9.02 21.75 25.42
C ASN A 265 8.70 22.58 24.16
N LYS A 266 9.57 22.54 23.14
CA LYS A 266 9.37 23.23 21.84
C LYS A 266 9.00 22.30 20.69
N GLY A 267 8.75 21.03 20.98
CA GLY A 267 8.42 20.00 20.00
C GLY A 267 7.14 19.27 20.35
N PHE A 268 7.06 18.02 19.91
CA PHE A 268 5.98 17.13 20.29
C PHE A 268 6.07 16.73 21.76
N LYS A 269 4.95 16.87 22.48
CA LYS A 269 4.83 16.56 23.92
C LYS A 269 3.92 15.36 24.18
N THR A 270 3.03 15.07 23.25
CA THR A 270 2.09 13.95 23.34
C THR A 270 2.38 12.97 22.22
N PHE A 271 2.47 11.70 22.59
CA PHE A 271 2.75 10.59 21.69
C PHE A 271 1.66 9.54 21.82
N ALA A 272 1.53 8.69 20.80
CA ALA A 272 0.65 7.55 20.84
C ALA A 272 1.30 6.34 20.17
N ILE A 273 1.18 5.17 20.78
CA ILE A 273 1.52 3.90 20.12
C ILE A 273 0.24 3.32 19.51
N SER A 274 0.37 2.69 18.35
CA SER A 274 -0.64 1.80 17.76
C SER A 274 -0.01 0.43 17.55
N VAL A 275 -0.53 -0.58 18.24
CA VAL A 275 -0.10 -1.98 18.14
C VAL A 275 -1.15 -2.74 17.34
N HIS A 276 -0.72 -3.33 16.22
CA HIS A 276 -1.56 -4.21 15.41
C HIS A 276 -1.30 -5.66 15.82
N TRP A 277 -2.30 -6.28 16.43
CA TRP A 277 -2.29 -7.70 16.74
C TRP A 277 -3.03 -8.49 15.66
N ASN A 278 -2.46 -9.62 15.31
CA ASN A 278 -3.07 -10.59 14.42
C ASN A 278 -3.15 -11.94 15.15
N ASN A 279 -4.39 -12.37 15.45
CA ASN A 279 -4.75 -13.50 16.30
C ASN A 279 -5.64 -14.48 15.51
N PRO A 280 -5.04 -15.28 14.59
CA PRO A 280 -5.79 -16.12 13.65
C PRO A 280 -6.59 -17.23 14.30
N ASP A 281 -6.09 -17.74 15.44
CA ASP A 281 -6.76 -18.79 16.20
C ASP A 281 -7.83 -18.21 17.15
N ILE A 282 -8.05 -16.89 17.12
CA ILE A 282 -9.11 -16.18 17.87
C ILE A 282 -9.00 -16.50 19.37
N ARG A 283 -7.78 -16.56 19.88
CA ARG A 283 -7.48 -16.88 21.29
C ARG A 283 -7.86 -15.74 22.23
N SER A 284 -8.26 -16.08 23.45
CA SER A 284 -8.67 -15.11 24.48
C SER A 284 -7.75 -15.08 25.70
N ASP A 285 -6.74 -15.94 25.74
CA ASP A 285 -5.80 -16.12 26.85
C ASP A 285 -4.49 -15.36 26.67
N TRP A 286 -4.28 -14.73 25.50
CA TRP A 286 -3.08 -13.97 25.21
C TRP A 286 -3.09 -12.58 25.87
N ILE A 287 -1.92 -12.21 26.37
CA ILE A 287 -1.61 -10.88 26.87
C ILE A 287 -0.39 -10.33 26.13
N ASP A 288 -0.25 -9.01 26.09
CA ASP A 288 0.88 -8.34 25.45
C ASP A 288 1.17 -7.00 26.13
N SER A 289 2.45 -6.64 26.16
CA SER A 289 3.01 -5.41 26.74
C SER A 289 3.99 -4.75 25.77
N SER A 290 3.82 -4.99 24.47
CA SER A 290 4.74 -4.53 23.42
C SER A 290 4.67 -3.03 23.16
N GLY A 291 5.69 -2.52 22.47
CA GLY A 291 5.72 -1.14 22.01
C GLY A 291 7.07 -0.76 21.44
N MET A 292 7.50 0.47 21.69
CA MET A 292 8.74 0.99 21.12
C MET A 292 9.57 1.76 22.15
N MET A 293 10.89 1.64 22.05
CA MET A 293 11.87 2.42 22.80
C MET A 293 12.38 3.57 21.92
N ALA A 294 12.21 4.80 22.36
CA ALA A 294 12.74 5.98 21.70
C ALA A 294 14.06 6.41 22.34
N TYR A 295 15.04 6.76 21.51
CA TYR A 295 16.34 7.30 21.90
C TYR A 295 16.41 8.77 21.51
N PHE A 296 16.76 9.63 22.46
CA PHE A 296 16.80 11.08 22.26
C PHE A 296 17.95 11.74 23.00
N THR A 297 18.38 12.90 22.52
CA THR A 297 19.55 13.63 23.02
C THR A 297 19.24 15.14 23.11
N ASN A 298 19.85 15.84 24.06
CA ASN A 298 19.84 17.30 24.15
C ASN A 298 20.81 17.97 23.15
N LYS A 299 21.76 17.22 22.59
CA LYS A 299 22.65 17.66 21.52
C LYS A 299 21.89 17.69 20.19
N LYS A 300 21.35 18.86 19.89
CA LYS A 300 20.62 19.13 18.66
C LYS A 300 21.47 18.81 17.43
N ARG A 301 20.89 17.99 16.54
CA ARG A 301 21.46 17.68 15.22
C ARG A 301 21.25 18.89 14.29
N PRO A 302 22.08 19.07 13.25
CA PRO A 302 22.03 20.25 12.40
C PRO A 302 20.68 20.53 11.71
N HIS A 303 19.88 19.51 11.43
CA HIS A 303 18.63 19.65 10.69
C HIS A 303 17.45 18.93 11.36
N GLU A 304 16.24 19.45 11.16
CA GLU A 304 15.00 18.73 11.42
C GLU A 304 14.75 17.70 10.32
N ALA A 305 14.38 16.47 10.71
CA ALA A 305 13.85 15.49 9.77
C ALA A 305 12.40 15.82 9.41
N GLY A 306 12.07 15.70 8.12
CA GLY A 306 10.72 15.77 7.59
C GLY A 306 10.27 14.44 7.02
N THR A 307 8.95 14.22 7.00
CA THR A 307 8.32 13.13 6.25
C THR A 307 7.65 13.69 5.00
N TYR A 308 7.73 12.96 3.90
CA TYR A 308 7.14 13.36 2.62
C TYR A 308 6.42 12.17 1.98
N SER A 309 5.17 12.39 1.58
CA SER A 309 4.36 11.34 0.95
C SER A 309 4.02 11.70 -0.49
N LEU A 310 3.98 10.71 -1.38
CA LEU A 310 3.70 10.93 -2.80
C LEU A 310 2.99 9.74 -3.44
N GLY A 311 2.29 9.99 -4.55
CA GLY A 311 1.55 8.98 -5.30
C GLY A 311 0.12 9.43 -5.66
N PRO A 312 -0.70 8.56 -6.27
CA PRO A 312 -2.10 8.87 -6.52
C PRO A 312 -2.95 8.66 -5.25
N TRP A 313 -3.70 9.68 -4.85
CA TRP A 313 -4.62 9.65 -3.72
C TRP A 313 -5.96 8.96 -4.06
N GLN A 314 -6.42 9.12 -5.30
CA GLN A 314 -7.69 8.58 -5.77
C GLN A 314 -7.54 7.96 -7.15
N PHE A 315 -7.92 6.69 -7.25
CA PHE A 315 -7.93 5.91 -8.48
C PHE A 315 -8.93 4.76 -8.37
N LEU A 316 -9.21 4.13 -9.51
CA LEU A 316 -10.05 2.95 -9.62
C LEU A 316 -9.32 1.89 -10.44
N LEU A 317 -9.25 0.67 -9.93
CA LEU A 317 -8.72 -0.48 -10.65
C LEU A 317 -9.87 -1.36 -11.15
N PRO A 318 -9.94 -1.67 -12.45
CA PRO A 318 -10.92 -2.61 -12.97
C PRO A 318 -10.70 -4.02 -12.37
N PRO A 319 -11.77 -4.80 -12.19
CA PRO A 319 -11.65 -6.19 -11.75
C PRO A 319 -11.04 -7.07 -12.85
N ARG A 320 -10.60 -8.28 -12.46
CA ARG A 320 -10.16 -9.35 -13.37
C ARG A 320 -8.97 -9.02 -14.26
N GLN A 321 -8.14 -8.03 -13.91
CA GLN A 321 -6.93 -7.74 -14.68
C GLN A 321 -5.74 -8.55 -14.16
N PRO A 322 -5.01 -9.28 -15.03
CA PRO A 322 -3.77 -9.92 -14.63
C PRO A 322 -2.69 -8.89 -14.30
N SER A 323 -2.73 -7.73 -14.97
CA SER A 323 -1.85 -6.60 -14.71
C SER A 323 -2.58 -5.30 -15.06
N VAL A 324 -2.57 -4.34 -14.14
CA VAL A 324 -3.03 -2.97 -14.36
C VAL A 324 -2.08 -2.01 -13.67
N SER A 325 -1.73 -0.90 -14.33
CA SER A 325 -0.80 0.08 -13.78
C SER A 325 -1.44 1.46 -13.70
N ILE A 326 -1.09 2.19 -12.64
CA ILE A 326 -1.40 3.61 -12.48
C ILE A 326 -0.09 4.39 -12.32
N THR A 327 -0.11 5.65 -12.73
CA THR A 327 1.03 6.56 -12.62
C THR A 327 0.57 7.84 -11.94
N SER A 328 1.44 8.38 -11.09
CA SER A 328 1.29 9.67 -10.46
C SER A 328 2.55 10.51 -10.66
N THR A 329 2.38 11.75 -11.06
CA THR A 329 3.48 12.66 -11.38
C THR A 329 3.41 13.89 -10.48
N CYS A 330 4.47 14.13 -9.72
CA CYS A 330 4.78 15.42 -9.14
C CYS A 330 5.58 16.25 -10.16
N PRO A 331 4.96 17.21 -10.87
CA PRO A 331 5.61 17.87 -12.00
C PRO A 331 6.77 18.76 -11.55
N SER A 332 7.71 19.02 -12.47
CA SER A 332 8.83 19.94 -12.23
C SER A 332 8.42 21.35 -11.75
N GLN A 333 7.24 21.80 -12.15
CA GLN A 333 6.63 23.08 -11.75
C GLN A 333 6.26 23.07 -10.28
N CYS A 334 5.79 21.93 -9.78
CA CYS A 334 5.47 21.72 -8.39
C CYS A 334 6.73 21.70 -7.55
N THR A 335 7.69 20.83 -7.86
CA THR A 335 8.96 20.71 -7.10
C THR A 335 9.73 22.03 -7.07
N ARG A 336 9.75 22.82 -8.15
CA ARG A 336 10.31 24.19 -8.16
C ARG A 336 9.66 25.13 -7.14
N LYS A 337 8.37 24.97 -6.87
CA LYS A 337 7.64 25.81 -5.91
C LYS A 337 7.81 25.31 -4.49
N ILE A 338 7.72 24.00 -4.29
CA ILE A 338 7.65 23.41 -2.95
C ILE A 338 9.02 23.13 -2.34
N ILE A 339 10.08 22.95 -3.15
CA ILE A 339 11.46 22.72 -2.70
C ILE A 339 12.25 24.01 -2.91
N LYS A 340 12.84 24.56 -1.83
CA LYS A 340 13.61 25.82 -1.89
C LYS A 340 15.03 25.64 -2.42
N ASN A 341 15.73 24.61 -1.94
CA ASN A 341 17.15 24.38 -2.26
C ASN A 341 17.39 22.94 -2.69
N TYR A 342 17.13 22.01 -1.78
CA TYR A 342 17.27 20.57 -1.98
C TYR A 342 16.48 19.83 -0.91
N MET A 343 16.11 18.60 -1.22
CA MET A 343 15.55 17.61 -0.30
C MET A 343 16.51 16.41 -0.28
N ASN A 344 17.25 16.22 0.81
CA ASN A 344 18.11 15.06 0.98
C ASN A 344 17.30 13.94 1.63
N VAL A 345 16.89 12.96 0.83
CA VAL A 345 16.14 11.78 1.26
C VAL A 345 17.12 10.79 1.91
N THR A 346 16.81 10.40 3.14
CA THR A 346 17.61 9.49 3.97
C THR A 346 17.02 8.09 4.04
N SER A 347 15.71 7.96 3.84
CA SER A 347 15.06 6.67 3.62
C SER A 347 13.83 6.83 2.75
N ALA A 348 13.46 5.76 2.05
CA ALA A 348 12.26 5.69 1.23
C ALA A 348 11.68 4.27 1.25
N TRP A 349 10.36 4.15 1.27
CA TRP A 349 9.67 2.85 1.12
C TRP A 349 8.39 2.97 0.32
N ASN A 350 8.00 1.85 -0.29
CA ASN A 350 6.80 1.72 -1.09
C ASN A 350 5.66 1.12 -0.27
N HIS A 351 4.43 1.59 -0.49
CA HIS A 351 3.25 1.05 0.16
C HIS A 351 2.09 0.87 -0.83
N MET A 352 1.59 -0.36 -0.90
CA MET A 352 0.41 -0.79 -1.65
C MET A 352 -0.33 -1.83 -0.80
N HIS A 353 -1.54 -2.26 -1.15
CA HIS A 353 -2.21 -3.37 -0.47
C HIS A 353 -2.08 -4.69 -1.27
N LEU A 354 -2.98 -5.66 -1.00
CA LEU A 354 -2.86 -7.06 -1.42
C LEU A 354 -2.80 -7.28 -2.95
N ALA A 355 -3.38 -6.39 -3.74
CA ALA A 355 -3.31 -6.46 -5.21
C ALA A 355 -1.98 -5.94 -5.75
N GLY A 356 -1.17 -5.22 -4.96
CA GLY A 356 0.11 -4.67 -5.37
C GLY A 356 1.11 -5.73 -5.80
N LYS A 357 1.88 -5.41 -6.85
CA LYS A 357 2.86 -6.31 -7.47
C LYS A 357 4.17 -5.64 -7.83
N GLN A 358 4.18 -4.36 -8.18
CA GLN A 358 5.40 -3.61 -8.48
C GLN A 358 5.19 -2.14 -8.12
N MET A 359 6.23 -1.48 -7.59
CA MET A 359 6.20 -0.06 -7.33
C MET A 359 7.56 0.57 -7.57
N SER A 360 7.58 1.73 -8.21
CA SER A 360 8.80 2.53 -8.42
C SER A 360 8.54 4.00 -8.22
N ILE A 361 9.53 4.69 -7.65
CA ILE A 361 9.59 6.15 -7.54
C ILE A 361 10.80 6.59 -8.34
N LYS A 362 10.53 7.19 -9.50
CA LYS A 362 11.52 7.62 -10.48
C LYS A 362 11.66 9.14 -10.44
N ILE A 363 12.88 9.64 -10.46
CA ILE A 363 13.19 11.06 -10.56
C ILE A 363 13.67 11.35 -11.98
N VAL A 364 13.04 12.32 -12.64
CA VAL A 364 13.48 12.82 -13.95
C VAL A 364 14.05 14.22 -13.76
N ARG A 365 15.35 14.34 -13.95
CA ARG A 365 16.10 15.59 -13.82
C ARG A 365 16.45 16.15 -15.19
N ASN A 366 16.27 17.46 -15.36
CA ASN A 366 16.55 18.16 -16.64
C ASN A 366 15.90 17.48 -17.87
N LYS A 367 14.73 16.86 -17.68
CA LYS A 367 13.96 16.10 -18.70
C LYS A 367 14.66 14.88 -19.33
N THR A 368 15.88 14.54 -18.92
CA THR A 368 16.71 13.55 -19.63
C THR A 368 17.39 12.56 -18.68
N GLU A 369 17.86 13.04 -17.53
CA GLU A 369 18.48 12.19 -16.52
C GLU A 369 17.38 11.45 -15.75
N VAL A 370 17.52 10.13 -15.64
CA VAL A 370 16.57 9.25 -14.96
C VAL A 370 17.26 8.55 -13.80
N LEU A 371 16.77 8.80 -12.60
CA LEU A 371 17.24 8.19 -11.35
C LEU A 371 16.08 7.43 -10.70
N TYR A 372 16.38 6.38 -9.94
CA TYR A 372 15.38 5.64 -9.17
C TYR A 372 15.62 5.84 -7.69
N LEU A 373 14.63 6.42 -7.00
CA LEU A 373 14.62 6.52 -5.54
C LEU A 373 14.12 5.23 -4.91
N THR A 374 13.14 4.57 -5.54
CA THR A 374 12.77 3.18 -5.23
C THR A 374 12.47 2.47 -6.55
N ASN A 375 12.77 1.17 -6.63
CA ASN A 375 12.47 0.37 -7.82
C ASN A 375 12.21 -1.09 -7.44
N GLU A 376 11.03 -1.34 -6.90
CA GLU A 376 10.61 -2.65 -6.41
C GLU A 376 9.86 -3.39 -7.52
N MET A 377 10.60 -4.16 -8.30
CA MET A 377 10.08 -4.95 -9.44
C MET A 377 9.19 -6.12 -9.01
N THR A 378 9.17 -6.45 -7.72
CA THR A 378 8.25 -7.43 -7.15
C THR A 378 7.94 -7.04 -5.71
N TYR A 379 6.77 -6.43 -5.55
CA TYR A 379 6.25 -5.92 -4.31
C TYR A 379 5.51 -7.00 -3.51
N ASN A 380 5.74 -7.02 -2.21
CA ASN A 380 4.96 -7.81 -1.25
C ASN A 380 4.44 -6.92 -0.11
N TYR A 381 3.12 -6.92 0.09
CA TYR A 381 2.44 -6.17 1.14
C TYR A 381 3.00 -6.45 2.54
N ASP A 382 3.40 -7.69 2.81
CA ASP A 382 3.89 -8.10 4.14
C ASP A 382 5.36 -7.73 4.38
N SER A 383 6.09 -7.32 3.34
CA SER A 383 7.51 -6.95 3.42
C SER A 383 7.88 -5.90 2.38
N PRO A 384 7.33 -4.68 2.47
CA PRO A 384 7.78 -3.59 1.61
C PRO A 384 9.27 -3.33 1.82
N GLU A 385 10.00 -3.05 0.74
CA GLU A 385 11.43 -2.80 0.83
C GLU A 385 11.70 -1.39 1.40
N LEU A 386 12.55 -1.33 2.43
CA LEU A 386 13.06 -0.08 3.00
C LEU A 386 14.41 0.27 2.36
N MET A 387 14.43 1.35 1.59
CA MET A 387 15.66 1.92 1.02
C MET A 387 16.28 2.87 2.04
N LEU A 388 17.54 2.63 2.41
CA LEU A 388 18.30 3.46 3.35
C LEU A 388 19.44 4.18 2.62
N TYR A 389 19.52 5.49 2.82
CA TYR A 389 20.51 6.40 2.27
C TYR A 389 21.33 7.05 3.38
N SER A 390 21.81 6.22 4.32
CA SER A 390 22.44 6.67 5.58
C SER A 390 23.83 7.29 5.39
N GLU A 391 24.57 6.89 4.36
CA GLU A 391 25.90 7.45 4.06
C GLU A 391 25.83 8.57 3.02
N ASN A 392 25.05 8.33 1.95
CA ASN A 392 24.89 9.23 0.82
C ASN A 392 23.38 9.49 0.60
N PRO A 393 22.80 10.52 1.25
CA PRO A 393 21.41 10.89 1.07
C PRO A 393 21.07 11.12 -0.41
N PHE A 394 19.93 10.60 -0.85
CA PHE A 394 19.44 10.79 -2.21
C PHE A 394 18.90 12.21 -2.35
N GLN A 395 19.51 13.02 -3.22
CA GLN A 395 19.14 14.42 -3.37
C GLN A 395 18.09 14.64 -4.46
N ILE A 396 16.95 15.21 -4.06
CA ILE A 396 15.92 15.75 -4.96
C ILE A 396 16.08 17.28 -5.02
N LEU A 397 16.06 17.84 -6.22
CA LEU A 397 16.30 19.26 -6.48
C LEU A 397 15.04 19.98 -6.97
N PRO A 398 14.93 21.30 -6.77
CA PRO A 398 13.87 22.11 -7.36
C PRO A 398 13.87 21.96 -8.89
N GLY A 399 12.74 21.52 -9.46
CA GLY A 399 12.60 21.28 -10.90
C GLY A 399 12.79 19.85 -11.36
N ASP A 400 13.10 18.93 -10.44
CA ASP A 400 12.96 17.51 -10.71
C ASP A 400 11.49 17.12 -10.86
N GLU A 401 11.19 16.15 -11.71
CA GLU A 401 9.88 15.52 -11.79
C GLU A 401 9.90 14.18 -11.05
N ILE A 402 8.94 13.93 -10.18
CA ILE A 402 8.86 12.70 -9.37
C ILE A 402 7.70 11.86 -9.90
N ILE A 403 8.00 10.68 -10.44
CA ILE A 403 7.01 9.80 -11.04
C ILE A 403 6.89 8.54 -10.18
N THR A 404 5.71 8.32 -9.65
CA THR A 404 5.32 7.10 -8.94
C THR A 404 4.56 6.20 -9.90
N LYS A 405 5.02 4.97 -10.09
CA LYS A 405 4.30 3.96 -10.88
C LYS A 405 4.01 2.75 -10.01
N CYS A 406 2.75 2.35 -10.00
CA CYS A 406 2.25 1.19 -9.27
C CYS A 406 1.59 0.21 -10.22
N THR A 407 1.92 -1.07 -10.09
CA THR A 407 1.33 -2.17 -10.87
C THR A 407 0.68 -3.18 -9.95
N TYR A 408 -0.54 -3.59 -10.32
CA TYR A 408 -1.40 -4.47 -9.53
C TYR A 408 -1.86 -5.69 -10.35
N SER A 409 -2.25 -6.76 -9.64
CA SER A 409 -3.04 -7.87 -10.17
C SER A 409 -4.40 -7.93 -9.48
N THR A 410 -5.46 -7.59 -10.22
CA THR A 410 -6.86 -7.71 -9.77
C THR A 410 -7.56 -8.96 -10.30
N SER A 411 -6.81 -9.93 -10.84
CA SER A 411 -7.31 -11.21 -11.40
C SER A 411 -8.30 -11.94 -10.47
N LYS A 412 -8.02 -11.94 -9.16
CA LYS A 412 -8.83 -12.58 -8.11
C LYS A 412 -9.96 -11.68 -7.57
N ARG A 413 -10.05 -10.40 -7.95
CA ARG A 413 -11.06 -9.46 -7.49
C ARG A 413 -12.30 -9.51 -8.39
N ASN A 414 -13.48 -9.67 -7.79
CA ASN A 414 -14.75 -9.77 -8.52
C ASN A 414 -15.37 -8.40 -8.85
N SER A 415 -14.99 -7.35 -8.11
CA SER A 415 -15.47 -5.99 -8.25
C SER A 415 -14.32 -5.02 -8.45
N ALA A 416 -14.62 -3.83 -8.98
CA ALA A 416 -13.64 -2.76 -9.08
C ALA A 416 -13.05 -2.45 -7.70
N THR A 417 -11.75 -2.20 -7.65
CA THR A 417 -11.03 -1.89 -6.42
C THR A 417 -10.75 -0.39 -6.38
N ILE A 418 -11.17 0.27 -5.31
CA ILE A 418 -11.02 1.72 -5.12
C ILE A 418 -9.75 2.03 -4.33
N ALA A 419 -9.25 3.26 -4.45
CA ALA A 419 -8.29 3.79 -3.50
C ALA A 419 -8.92 3.90 -2.10
N GLY A 420 -8.23 3.43 -1.06
CA GLY A 420 -8.79 3.41 0.30
C GLY A 420 -7.87 2.83 1.36
N GLN A 421 -8.34 2.85 2.61
CA GLN A 421 -7.57 2.43 3.79
C GLN A 421 -7.79 0.95 4.16
N SER A 422 -8.81 0.30 3.59
CA SER A 422 -9.04 -1.12 3.81
C SER A 422 -7.99 -1.94 3.09
N THR A 423 -7.59 -3.08 3.68
CA THR A 423 -6.69 -4.06 3.05
C THR A 423 -7.21 -4.59 1.70
N PHE A 424 -8.53 -4.52 1.47
CA PHE A 424 -9.17 -4.87 0.20
C PHE A 424 -9.44 -3.66 -0.72
N ASP A 425 -9.28 -2.44 -0.23
CA ASP A 425 -9.04 -1.29 -1.12
C ASP A 425 -7.56 -1.29 -1.55
N GLU A 426 -7.11 -0.28 -2.28
CA GLU A 426 -5.70 -0.16 -2.66
C GLU A 426 -5.08 1.20 -2.33
N MET A 427 -3.75 1.19 -2.25
CA MET A 427 -2.91 2.38 -2.17
C MET A 427 -1.75 2.31 -3.17
N CYS A 428 -1.16 3.47 -3.42
CA CYS A 428 0.07 3.63 -4.18
C CYS A 428 0.82 4.79 -3.54
N THR A 429 1.51 4.54 -2.43
CA THR A 429 2.11 5.61 -1.64
C THR A 429 3.59 5.36 -1.45
N GLY A 430 4.40 6.33 -1.88
CA GLY A 430 5.80 6.42 -1.51
C GLY A 430 5.93 7.27 -0.26
N PHE A 431 6.69 6.78 0.73
CA PHE A 431 7.00 7.52 1.95
C PHE A 431 8.49 7.78 2.03
N LEU A 432 8.86 9.02 2.31
CA LEU A 432 10.25 9.48 2.37
C LEU A 432 10.53 10.11 3.74
N ILE A 433 11.72 9.87 4.29
CA ILE A 433 12.29 10.68 5.37
C ILE A 433 13.41 11.53 4.78
N TYR A 434 13.35 12.85 4.97
CA TYR A 434 14.29 13.79 4.36
C TYR A 434 14.76 14.88 5.31
N TYR A 435 15.77 15.63 4.89
CA TYR A 435 16.17 16.89 5.52
C TYR A 435 16.72 17.88 4.49
N PRO A 436 16.87 19.17 4.84
CA PRO A 436 16.24 19.85 5.98
C PRO A 436 14.74 20.00 5.77
N LYS A 437 13.94 19.75 6.82
CA LYS A 437 12.48 19.90 6.79
C LYS A 437 12.03 21.26 6.27
N GLU A 438 12.72 22.33 6.67
CA GLU A 438 12.41 23.72 6.32
C GLU A 438 12.57 24.04 4.82
N ASN A 439 13.25 23.18 4.06
CA ASN A 439 13.39 23.36 2.62
C ASN A 439 12.14 22.97 1.84
N VAL A 440 11.14 22.36 2.48
CA VAL A 440 9.96 21.81 1.80
C VAL A 440 8.68 22.34 2.46
N GLU A 441 7.88 23.10 1.70
CA GLU A 441 6.70 23.81 2.24
C GLU A 441 5.44 22.95 2.36
N ASN A 442 5.30 21.92 1.52
CA ASN A 442 4.20 20.95 1.56
C ASN A 442 4.72 19.60 2.05
N LEU A 443 3.90 18.83 2.78
CA LEU A 443 4.31 17.52 3.29
C LEU A 443 4.01 16.36 2.31
N ASP A 444 3.43 16.68 1.15
CA ASP A 444 3.10 15.67 0.15
C ASP A 444 3.11 16.21 -1.29
N CYS A 445 3.12 15.27 -2.24
CA CYS A 445 2.77 15.49 -3.64
C CYS A 445 1.82 14.39 -4.12
N PHE A 446 0.58 14.44 -3.65
CA PHE A 446 -0.45 13.54 -4.16
C PHE A 446 -1.08 14.04 -5.47
N THR A 447 -1.39 13.10 -6.35
CA THR A 447 -2.23 13.38 -7.53
C THR A 447 -3.60 12.73 -7.42
N TYR A 448 -4.57 13.27 -8.16
CA TYR A 448 -5.95 12.82 -8.12
C TYR A 448 -6.43 12.45 -9.52
N GLY A 449 -7.37 11.50 -9.62
CA GLY A 449 -8.00 11.17 -10.91
C GLY A 449 -6.96 10.84 -12.00
N PRO A 450 -7.03 11.47 -13.20
CA PRO A 450 -6.11 11.22 -14.32
C PRO A 450 -4.76 11.93 -14.16
N ASP A 451 -4.12 11.76 -12.99
CA ASP A 451 -2.84 12.36 -12.63
C ASP A 451 -2.85 13.91 -12.52
N VAL A 452 -3.90 14.44 -11.90
CA VAL A 452 -4.06 15.88 -11.64
C VAL A 452 -3.27 16.29 -10.40
N ASN A 453 -2.50 17.39 -10.51
CA ASN A 453 -1.73 17.93 -9.40
C ASN A 453 -2.14 19.36 -9.02
N ARG A 454 -2.47 19.59 -7.73
CA ARG A 454 -2.96 20.89 -7.23
C ARG A 454 -1.99 22.06 -7.43
N CYS A 455 -0.68 21.84 -7.49
CA CYS A 455 0.29 22.92 -7.69
C CYS A 455 0.59 23.26 -9.16
N ASP A 456 0.06 22.49 -10.11
CA ASP A 456 0.23 22.70 -11.56
C ASP A 456 -1.10 22.61 -12.32
N MET A 457 -1.67 23.76 -12.65
CA MET A 457 -2.92 23.87 -13.41
C MET A 457 -2.83 23.31 -14.83
N SER A 458 -1.63 23.12 -15.38
CA SER A 458 -1.47 22.50 -16.71
C SER A 458 -1.94 21.05 -16.72
N THR A 459 -1.95 20.39 -15.55
CA THR A 459 -2.46 19.02 -15.38
C THR A 459 -3.99 18.92 -15.46
N TYR A 460 -4.73 20.05 -15.48
CA TYR A 460 -6.21 20.02 -15.39
C TYR A 460 -6.88 19.77 -16.74
N GLN A 461 -6.11 19.47 -17.79
CA GLN A 461 -6.60 19.23 -19.16
C GLN A 461 -7.53 20.36 -19.65
N GLY A 462 -7.20 21.61 -19.34
CA GLY A 462 -7.99 22.80 -19.69
C GLY A 462 -9.12 23.13 -18.71
N CYS A 463 -9.34 22.35 -17.66
CA CYS A 463 -10.33 22.64 -16.63
C CYS A 463 -9.80 23.61 -15.56
N SER A 464 -9.92 24.92 -15.79
CA SER A 464 -9.40 25.94 -14.85
C SER A 464 -10.10 25.97 -13.48
N ASN A 465 -11.36 25.51 -13.39
CA ASN A 465 -12.19 25.57 -12.18
C ASN A 465 -12.29 24.23 -11.44
N LEU A 466 -11.36 23.29 -11.69
CA LEU A 466 -11.44 21.91 -11.23
C LEU A 466 -11.87 21.74 -9.76
N PHE A 467 -11.23 22.48 -8.85
CA PHE A 467 -11.53 22.39 -7.42
C PHE A 467 -12.80 23.13 -6.98
N ASN A 468 -13.31 24.08 -7.79
CA ASN A 468 -14.52 24.83 -7.45
C ASN A 468 -15.79 23.97 -7.56
N TYR A 469 -15.74 22.86 -8.29
CA TYR A 469 -16.85 21.89 -8.36
C TYR A 469 -17.16 21.21 -7.01
N SER A 470 -16.30 21.37 -6.01
CA SER A 470 -16.59 20.94 -4.64
C SER A 470 -17.35 21.99 -3.82
N ASN A 471 -17.41 23.24 -4.28
CA ASN A 471 -17.99 24.38 -3.57
C ASN A 471 -19.46 24.58 -3.96
N THR A 472 -20.35 24.39 -2.98
CA THR A 472 -21.81 24.50 -3.14
C THR A 472 -22.26 25.91 -3.57
N GLU A 473 -21.70 26.97 -2.98
CA GLU A 473 -22.10 28.35 -3.31
C GLU A 473 -21.68 28.72 -4.73
N TRP A 474 -20.46 28.34 -5.12
CA TRP A 474 -19.98 28.52 -6.48
C TRP A 474 -20.88 27.79 -7.47
N LEU A 475 -21.15 26.49 -7.25
CA LEU A 475 -22.01 25.69 -8.12
C LEU A 475 -23.40 26.33 -8.31
N ASN A 476 -24.04 26.78 -7.22
CA ASN A 476 -25.36 27.42 -7.26
C ASN A 476 -25.36 28.71 -8.10
N SER A 477 -24.25 29.44 -8.09
CA SER A 477 -24.10 30.69 -8.84
C SER A 477 -23.85 30.49 -10.35
N THR A 478 -23.52 29.27 -10.79
CA THR A 478 -23.13 29.01 -12.18
C THR A 478 -24.32 29.07 -13.15
N GLN A 479 -24.05 29.50 -14.39
CA GLN A 479 -25.03 29.41 -15.47
C GLN A 479 -25.37 27.95 -15.80
N MET A 480 -24.40 27.05 -15.67
CA MET A 480 -24.57 25.60 -15.83
C MET A 480 -25.71 25.07 -14.95
N TYR A 481 -25.72 25.44 -13.67
CA TYR A 481 -26.76 25.00 -12.74
C TYR A 481 -28.15 25.53 -13.13
N ARG A 482 -28.25 26.84 -13.44
CA ARG A 482 -29.52 27.45 -13.89
C ARG A 482 -30.07 26.79 -15.15
N ASP A 483 -29.22 26.54 -16.14
CA ASP A 483 -29.62 25.93 -17.42
C ASP A 483 -30.13 24.50 -17.23
N LEU A 484 -29.41 23.69 -16.44
CA LEU A 484 -29.79 22.30 -16.19
C LEU A 484 -31.06 22.18 -15.35
N VAL A 485 -31.24 23.00 -14.32
CA VAL A 485 -32.46 22.98 -13.50
C VAL A 485 -33.69 23.40 -14.31
N SER A 486 -33.55 24.36 -15.23
CA SER A 486 -34.65 24.79 -16.11
C SER A 486 -35.06 23.69 -17.08
N ASN A 487 -34.07 23.10 -17.75
CA ASN A 487 -34.32 22.30 -18.96
C ASN A 487 -34.34 20.79 -18.70
N CYS A 488 -33.79 20.32 -17.59
CA CYS A 488 -33.74 18.91 -17.23
C CYS A 488 -34.67 18.59 -16.05
N ARG A 489 -34.91 17.30 -15.81
CA ARG A 489 -35.63 16.78 -14.64
C ARG A 489 -34.78 15.72 -13.99
N ARG A 490 -34.64 15.73 -12.66
CA ARG A 490 -33.79 14.80 -11.90
C ARG A 490 -34.17 13.34 -12.21
N TYR A 491 -33.25 12.55 -12.75
CA TYR A 491 -33.49 11.17 -13.17
C TYR A 491 -34.72 10.99 -14.10
N GLY A 492 -35.10 12.05 -14.81
CA GLY A 492 -36.25 12.06 -15.72
C GLY A 492 -35.91 11.57 -17.12
N PRO A 493 -36.90 11.48 -18.02
CA PRO A 493 -36.65 11.18 -19.43
C PRO A 493 -35.81 12.27 -20.09
N CYS A 494 -35.11 11.92 -21.17
CA CYS A 494 -34.33 12.89 -21.93
C CYS A 494 -35.24 13.75 -22.81
N PHE A 495 -35.38 15.03 -22.45
CA PHE A 495 -36.02 16.03 -23.29
C PHE A 495 -35.01 16.69 -24.22
N LYS A 496 -35.48 17.19 -25.37
CA LYS A 496 -34.61 17.80 -26.40
C LYS A 496 -33.84 19.01 -25.84
N GLU A 497 -34.52 19.86 -25.08
CA GLU A 497 -33.92 21.03 -24.43
C GLU A 497 -32.86 20.65 -23.37
N CYS A 498 -33.04 19.52 -22.68
CA CYS A 498 -32.05 18.99 -21.74
C CYS A 498 -30.82 18.45 -22.49
N LEU A 499 -31.05 17.65 -23.54
CA LEU A 499 -29.99 17.11 -24.39
C LEU A 499 -29.13 18.24 -25.00
N ASP A 500 -29.78 19.23 -25.61
CA ASP A 500 -29.11 20.38 -26.22
C ASP A 500 -28.32 21.19 -25.17
N SER A 501 -28.87 21.33 -23.96
CA SER A 501 -28.18 21.99 -22.85
C SER A 501 -26.91 21.24 -22.42
N ILE A 502 -27.00 19.92 -22.23
CA ILE A 502 -25.85 19.09 -21.82
C ILE A 502 -24.78 19.05 -22.91
N LEU A 503 -25.16 18.90 -24.18
CA LEU A 503 -24.21 18.90 -25.30
C LEU A 503 -23.50 20.25 -25.44
N ARG A 504 -24.23 21.37 -25.33
CA ARG A 504 -23.63 22.70 -25.32
C ARG A 504 -22.64 22.88 -24.17
N LEU A 505 -23.00 22.42 -22.96
CA LEU A 505 -22.13 22.49 -21.79
C LEU A 505 -20.87 21.64 -21.97
N LYS A 506 -21.00 20.39 -22.45
CA LYS A 506 -19.86 19.52 -22.71
C LYS A 506 -18.93 20.08 -23.80
N ASN A 507 -19.47 20.65 -24.86
CA ASN A 507 -18.66 21.23 -25.94
C ASN A 507 -17.95 22.53 -25.54
N SER A 508 -18.52 23.30 -24.61
CA SER A 508 -17.97 24.60 -24.20
C SER A 508 -17.11 24.54 -22.93
N ASN A 509 -17.19 23.45 -22.16
CA ASN A 509 -16.50 23.33 -20.87
C ASN A 509 -15.62 22.06 -20.81
N PRO A 510 -14.28 22.21 -20.90
CA PRO A 510 -13.33 21.10 -20.78
C PRO A 510 -13.50 20.26 -19.51
N CYS A 511 -13.94 20.87 -18.40
CA CYS A 511 -14.18 20.17 -17.13
C CYS A 511 -15.24 19.08 -17.21
N LEU A 512 -16.13 19.13 -18.21
CA LEU A 512 -17.26 18.21 -18.33
C LEU A 512 -16.96 17.02 -19.26
N ASN A 513 -15.69 16.78 -19.58
CA ASN A 513 -15.25 15.73 -20.49
C ASN A 513 -14.19 14.79 -19.88
N GLY A 514 -14.14 13.57 -20.41
CA GLY A 514 -13.14 12.56 -20.07
C GLY A 514 -13.03 12.25 -18.58
N GLU A 515 -11.83 11.83 -18.19
CA GLU A 515 -11.51 11.40 -16.82
C GLU A 515 -11.54 12.57 -15.81
N ILE A 516 -11.34 13.82 -16.28
CA ILE A 516 -11.51 15.02 -15.45
C ILE A 516 -12.95 15.15 -14.96
N PHE A 517 -13.92 14.89 -15.82
CA PHE A 517 -15.32 14.93 -15.39
C PHE A 517 -15.64 13.77 -14.45
N ASP A 518 -15.08 12.58 -14.66
CA ASP A 518 -15.25 11.46 -13.73
C ASP A 518 -14.76 11.80 -12.32
N TYR A 519 -13.60 12.44 -12.22
CA TYR A 519 -13.08 12.99 -10.97
C TYR A 519 -14.03 14.05 -10.38
N ILE A 520 -14.48 15.03 -11.17
CA ILE A 520 -15.42 16.06 -10.71
C ILE A 520 -16.74 15.45 -10.19
N LYS A 521 -17.28 14.42 -10.87
CA LYS A 521 -18.50 13.74 -10.43
C LYS A 521 -18.32 13.13 -9.04
N GLN A 522 -17.19 12.48 -8.78
CA GLN A 522 -16.89 11.90 -7.47
C GLN A 522 -16.86 12.99 -6.39
N HIS A 523 -16.18 14.11 -6.64
CA HIS A 523 -16.13 15.21 -5.69
C HIS A 523 -17.49 15.85 -5.44
N MET A 524 -18.24 16.17 -6.50
CA MET A 524 -19.61 16.72 -6.37
C MET A 524 -20.50 15.81 -5.53
N TRP A 525 -20.41 14.48 -5.74
CA TRP A 525 -21.19 13.52 -4.99
C TRP A 525 -20.89 13.55 -3.48
N TYR A 526 -19.61 13.56 -3.09
CA TYR A 526 -19.22 13.49 -1.68
C TYR A 526 -19.25 14.84 -0.96
N SER A 527 -19.11 15.97 -1.65
CA SER A 527 -18.90 17.28 -1.01
C SER A 527 -20.05 18.27 -1.15
N SER A 528 -21.03 18.05 -2.05
CA SER A 528 -22.06 19.06 -2.34
C SER A 528 -23.43 18.46 -2.62
N VAL A 529 -24.45 18.90 -1.88
CA VAL A 529 -25.86 18.56 -2.17
C VAL A 529 -26.29 19.10 -3.53
N ILE A 530 -25.85 20.30 -3.90
CA ILE A 530 -26.09 20.88 -5.24
C ILE A 530 -25.32 20.09 -6.30
N GLY A 531 -24.12 19.62 -5.98
CA GLY A 531 -23.37 18.67 -6.82
C GLY A 531 -24.16 17.40 -7.10
N GLN A 532 -24.75 16.76 -6.07
CA GLN A 532 -25.60 15.58 -6.23
C GLN A 532 -26.83 15.86 -7.11
N GLU A 533 -27.45 17.04 -6.95
CA GLU A 533 -28.54 17.48 -7.82
C GLU A 533 -28.09 17.63 -9.28
N LEU A 534 -26.98 18.32 -9.53
CA LEU A 534 -26.40 18.45 -10.87
C LEU A 534 -26.16 17.09 -11.52
N LEU A 535 -25.58 16.14 -10.78
CA LEU A 535 -25.37 14.77 -11.26
C LEU A 535 -26.68 14.09 -11.66
N SER A 536 -27.74 14.27 -10.88
CA SER A 536 -29.07 13.74 -11.20
C SER A 536 -29.66 14.36 -12.46
N LEU A 537 -29.37 15.63 -12.76
CA LEU A 537 -29.82 16.32 -13.97
C LEU A 537 -29.02 15.88 -15.20
N PHE A 538 -27.70 15.70 -15.07
CA PHE A 538 -26.85 15.16 -16.14
C PHE A 538 -27.26 13.72 -16.52
N SER A 539 -27.75 12.94 -15.57
CA SER A 539 -28.12 11.54 -15.80
C SER A 539 -29.31 11.37 -16.76
N SER A 540 -30.18 12.37 -16.88
CA SER A 540 -31.44 12.28 -17.61
C SER A 540 -31.29 12.08 -19.12
N CYS A 541 -30.15 12.46 -19.69
CA CYS A 541 -29.83 12.31 -21.12
C CYS A 541 -28.53 11.53 -21.37
N ALA A 542 -28.06 10.72 -20.41
CA ALA A 542 -26.73 10.11 -20.48
C ALA A 542 -26.52 9.28 -21.77
N VAL A 543 -27.54 8.52 -22.21
CA VAL A 543 -27.46 7.66 -23.40
C VAL A 543 -27.48 8.48 -24.69
N GLU A 544 -28.36 9.46 -24.78
CA GLU A 544 -28.53 10.34 -25.95
C GLU A 544 -27.28 11.21 -26.16
N VAL A 545 -26.71 11.72 -25.07
CA VAL A 545 -25.45 12.47 -25.09
C VAL A 545 -24.31 11.60 -25.60
N TYR A 546 -24.21 10.36 -25.10
CA TYR A 546 -23.18 9.40 -25.57
C TYR A 546 -23.27 9.16 -27.08
N LYS A 547 -24.47 8.84 -27.59
CA LYS A 547 -24.72 8.62 -29.02
C LYS A 547 -24.38 9.85 -29.87
N ALA A 548 -24.76 11.05 -29.41
CA ALA A 548 -24.49 12.29 -30.13
C ALA A 548 -22.99 12.60 -30.26
N LEU A 549 -22.20 12.28 -29.22
CA LEU A 549 -20.75 12.49 -29.22
C LEU A 549 -19.99 11.43 -30.04
N GLU A 550 -20.47 10.18 -30.11
CA GLU A 550 -19.88 9.16 -31.01
C GLU A 550 -20.12 9.49 -32.49
N ASN A 551 -21.31 9.97 -32.85
CA ASN A 551 -21.67 10.31 -34.22
C ASN A 551 -20.87 11.52 -34.75
N THR A 552 -20.43 12.42 -33.88
CA THR A 552 -19.56 13.56 -34.26
C THR A 552 -18.11 13.13 -34.48
N ASN A 553 -17.62 12.13 -33.73
CA ASN A 553 -16.28 11.55 -33.93
C ASN A 553 -16.16 10.67 -35.19
N THR A 554 -17.24 10.00 -35.60
CA THR A 554 -17.25 9.21 -36.85
C THR A 554 -17.39 10.09 -38.10
N ALA A 555 -18.01 11.27 -37.98
CA ALA A 555 -18.11 12.25 -39.06
C ALA A 555 -16.76 12.96 -39.35
N SER A 556 -15.91 13.16 -38.34
CA SER A 556 -14.58 13.78 -38.51
C SER A 556 -13.56 12.84 -39.17
N THR A 557 -13.71 11.52 -39.05
CA THR A 557 -12.85 10.53 -39.72
C THR A 557 -13.16 10.31 -41.21
N ASN A 558 -14.33 10.74 -41.70
CA ASN A 558 -14.75 10.55 -43.10
C ASN A 558 -14.44 11.73 -44.05
N THR A 559 -13.60 12.68 -43.62
CA THR A 559 -13.20 13.85 -44.44
C THR A 559 -11.70 13.91 -44.74
N ALA A 560 -11.04 12.75 -44.85
CA ALA A 560 -9.69 12.65 -45.40
C ALA A 560 -9.70 11.92 -46.76
N THR A 561 -9.37 12.69 -47.80
CA THR A 561 -8.91 12.28 -49.15
C THR A 561 -9.87 11.51 -50.06
N ALA A 562 -10.50 12.24 -50.97
CA ALA A 562 -10.89 11.72 -52.28
C ALA A 562 -9.62 11.61 -53.17
N PRO A 563 -9.31 10.47 -53.80
CA PRO A 563 -8.24 10.39 -54.79
C PRO A 563 -8.79 10.63 -56.20
N THR A 564 -8.10 11.48 -56.95
CA THR A 564 -8.24 11.66 -58.40
C THR A 564 -7.75 10.43 -59.18
N PRO A 565 -8.30 10.15 -60.38
CA PRO A 565 -8.05 8.91 -61.10
C PRO A 565 -6.78 9.03 -61.95
N ASN A 566 -5.92 8.00 -61.92
CA ASN A 566 -4.98 7.80 -63.01
C ASN A 566 -4.72 6.33 -63.33
N LYS A 567 -4.49 6.14 -64.63
CA LYS A 567 -4.53 4.93 -65.44
C LYS A 567 -3.35 3.97 -65.29
N ASP A 568 -3.65 2.71 -65.63
CA ASP A 568 -2.82 1.67 -66.26
C ASP A 568 -1.51 1.21 -65.59
N THR A 569 -1.47 -0.05 -65.11
CA THR A 569 -0.93 -1.20 -65.89
C THR A 569 -0.96 -2.50 -65.06
N ALA A 570 -1.10 -3.61 -65.80
CA ALA A 570 -1.44 -4.95 -65.34
C ALA A 570 -0.28 -5.75 -64.69
N GLY A 571 -0.66 -6.75 -63.89
CA GLY A 571 0.23 -7.84 -63.44
C GLY A 571 -0.45 -8.82 -62.50
N ASN A 572 -0.91 -9.95 -63.05
CA ASN A 572 -1.57 -11.07 -62.37
C ASN A 572 -0.76 -11.68 -61.21
N ASN A 573 -1.42 -12.10 -60.12
CA ASN A 573 -1.52 -13.52 -59.75
C ASN A 573 -2.50 -13.83 -58.59
N LEU A 574 -3.02 -15.05 -58.67
CA LEU A 574 -4.21 -15.67 -58.05
C LEU A 574 -4.19 -15.96 -56.53
N GLY A 575 -5.41 -16.00 -55.96
CA GLY A 575 -5.86 -16.93 -54.91
C GLY A 575 -5.90 -16.33 -53.50
N THR A 576 -6.96 -16.39 -52.69
CA THR A 576 -8.22 -17.16 -52.70
C THR A 576 -9.24 -16.47 -51.79
N THR A 577 -10.50 -16.50 -52.22
CA THR A 577 -11.73 -16.04 -51.55
C THR A 577 -12.08 -16.81 -50.27
N THR A 578 -12.62 -16.11 -49.25
CA THR A 578 -13.99 -16.31 -48.72
C THR A 578 -14.28 -15.44 -47.48
N LYS A 579 -15.43 -14.77 -47.51
CA LYS A 579 -16.25 -14.22 -46.41
C LYS A 579 -17.68 -14.69 -46.71
N PRO A 580 -18.61 -14.88 -45.74
CA PRO A 580 -19.20 -13.73 -45.06
C PRO A 580 -19.68 -13.91 -43.61
N LEU A 581 -20.09 -12.76 -43.06
CA LEU A 581 -20.87 -12.46 -41.84
C LEU A 581 -21.81 -13.55 -41.32
N VAL A 582 -21.88 -13.67 -39.98
CA VAL A 582 -23.14 -13.86 -39.25
C VAL A 582 -23.17 -12.94 -38.02
N LEU A 583 -24.14 -12.03 -38.02
CA LEU A 583 -24.62 -11.23 -36.89
C LEU A 583 -25.59 -12.12 -36.09
N THR A 584 -25.51 -12.16 -34.76
CA THR A 584 -26.57 -12.77 -33.94
C THR A 584 -27.00 -11.82 -32.82
N PHE A 585 -28.21 -11.28 -32.99
CA PHE A 585 -29.01 -10.60 -31.98
C PHE A 585 -29.58 -11.62 -31.00
N TYR A 586 -29.59 -11.31 -29.70
CA TYR A 586 -30.57 -11.87 -28.77
C TYR A 586 -31.13 -10.79 -27.84
N LEU A 587 -32.44 -10.57 -27.98
CA LEU A 587 -33.33 -9.95 -26.99
C LEU A 587 -33.41 -10.84 -25.74
N VAL A 588 -33.46 -10.24 -24.55
CA VAL A 588 -34.14 -10.86 -23.40
C VAL A 588 -35.07 -9.85 -22.73
N ILE A 589 -36.33 -10.28 -22.63
CA ILE A 589 -37.51 -9.60 -22.08
C ILE A 589 -37.51 -9.70 -20.55
N ALA A 590 -37.95 -8.64 -19.87
CA ALA A 590 -38.25 -8.64 -18.45
C ALA A 590 -39.69 -9.12 -18.19
N PHE A 591 -39.90 -9.94 -17.15
CA PHE A 591 -41.19 -10.13 -16.49
C PHE A 591 -41.02 -10.34 -14.97
N VAL A 592 -41.95 -9.78 -14.22
CA VAL A 592 -41.99 -9.59 -12.75
C VAL A 592 -43.01 -10.57 -12.12
N PHE A 593 -42.92 -10.75 -10.78
CA PHE A 593 -43.84 -11.41 -9.82
C PHE A 593 -43.65 -12.94 -9.66
N SER A 594 -43.70 -13.59 -8.49
CA SER A 594 -43.72 -13.27 -7.05
C SER A 594 -43.83 -14.60 -6.26
N ILE A 595 -43.57 -14.58 -4.93
CA ILE A 595 -44.28 -15.36 -3.87
C ILE A 595 -43.72 -16.75 -3.35
N PHE A 596 -43.23 -16.70 -2.08
CA PHE A 596 -43.47 -17.55 -0.86
C PHE A 596 -42.56 -18.72 -0.38
N ILE A 597 -42.23 -18.65 0.95
CA ILE A 597 -42.11 -19.71 2.02
C ILE A 597 -40.81 -20.58 2.03
N HIS A 598 -40.10 -20.93 3.12
CA HIS A 598 -40.18 -20.90 4.62
C HIS A 598 -38.74 -20.99 5.19
N MET A 599 -38.35 -20.26 6.27
CA MET A 599 -38.31 -20.62 7.72
C MET A 599 -37.35 -21.73 8.22
N SER A 600 -36.66 -21.38 9.32
CA SER A 600 -36.08 -22.20 10.41
C SER A 600 -34.63 -22.70 10.20
N SER A 601 -33.62 -22.14 10.85
CA SER A 601 -33.22 -22.29 12.27
C SER A 601 -31.95 -21.47 12.52
#